data_AF-A0A165ZCV4-F1
#
_entry.id   AF-A0A165ZCV4-F1
#
_cell.length_a   1.000
_cell.length_b   1.000
_cell.length_c   1.000
_cell.angle_alpha   90.00
_cell.angle_beta   90.00
_cell.angle_gamma   90.00
#
_symmetry.space_group_name_H-M   'P 1'
#
loop_
_entity.id
_entity.type
_entity.pdbx_description
1 polymer ?
#
loop_
_entity_poly.entity_id
_entity_poly.type
_entity_poly.pdbx_seq_one_letter_code
_entity_poly.pdbx_strand_id
1 'polypeptide(L)' 'MFGLPNKSWVEFLKFVLGRSPVLEVMRVSPHVDYNEKMNMANEVLHFRRASPKVDIRFFD' A
#
# COMPACT_ATOMS: atom_id res chain seq x y z
N MET A 1 -8.10 12.87 -14.75
CA MET A 1 -7.63 11.80 -13.87
C MET A 1 -6.81 12.45 -12.76
N PHE A 2 -7.34 12.52 -11.54
CA PHE A 2 -6.56 13.02 -10.40
C PHE A 2 -5.68 11.86 -9.90
N GLY A 3 -4.48 11.75 -10.47
CA GLY A 3 -3.43 10.95 -9.85
C GLY A 3 -3.11 11.61 -8.51
N LEU A 4 -3.46 10.94 -7.41
CA LEU A 4 -2.96 11.33 -6.10
C LEU A 4 -1.43 11.27 -6.18
N PRO A 5 -0.69 12.34 -5.83
CA PRO A 5 0.76 12.30 -5.86
C PRO A 5 1.23 11.11 -5.03
N ASN A 6 2.15 10.29 -5.56
CA ASN A 6 2.54 8.98 -5.04
C ASN A 6 2.62 8.89 -3.51
N LYS A 7 3.17 9.92 -2.87
CA LYS A 7 3.27 10.05 -1.43
C LYS A 7 1.93 9.95 -0.70
N SER A 8 0.89 10.64 -1.19
CA SER A 8 -0.45 10.62 -0.60
C SER A 8 -1.13 9.25 -0.73
N TRP A 9 -0.85 8.50 -1.80
CA TRP A 9 -1.33 7.14 -1.95
C TRP A 9 -0.64 6.20 -0.95
N VAL A 10 0.69 6.27 -0.81
CA VAL A 10 1.41 5.46 0.20
C VAL A 10 0.90 5.74 1.61
N GLU A 11 0.71 7.02 1.96
CA GLU A 11 0.19 7.43 3.26
C GLU A 11 -1.22 6.86 3.51
N PHE A 12 -2.08 6.83 2.49
CA PHE A 12 -3.38 6.17 2.57
C PHE A 12 -3.26 4.67 2.85
N LEU A 13 -2.40 3.96 2.11
CA LEU A 13 -2.19 2.52 2.34
C LEU A 13 -1.70 2.24 3.76
N LYS A 14 -0.73 3.03 4.24
CA LYS A 14 -0.21 2.97 5.61
C LYS A 14 -1.29 3.27 6.65
N PHE A 15 -2.14 4.27 6.40
CA PHE A 15 -3.24 4.61 7.30
C PHE A 15 -4.19 3.41 7.47
N VAL A 16 -4.60 2.78 6.37
CA VAL A 16 -5.47 1.59 6.40
C VAL A 16 -4.78 0.44 7.13
N LEU A 17 -3.53 0.13 6.78
CA LEU A 17 -2.76 -0.95 7.40
C LEU A 17 -2.55 -0.75 8.91
N GLY A 18 -2.32 0.50 9.34
CA GLY A 18 -2.06 0.83 10.74
C GLY A 18 -3.32 0.91 11.60
N ARG A 19 -4.51 1.02 11.00
CA ARG A 19 -5.77 1.24 11.71
C ARG A 19 -6.76 0.08 11.62
N SER A 20 -6.56 -0.87 10.72
CA SER A 20 -7.52 -1.94 10.45
C SER A 20 -7.03 -3.31 10.98
N PRO A 21 -7.37 -3.68 12.24
CA PRO A 21 -6.95 -4.95 12.83
C PRO A 21 -7.65 -6.18 12.25
N VAL A 22 -8.77 -5.98 11.53
CA VAL A 22 -9.56 -7.03 10.88
C VAL A 22 -9.27 -7.15 9.38
N LEU A 23 -8.35 -6.33 8.86
CA LEU A 23 -7.98 -6.43 7.45
C LEU A 23 -7.32 -7.79 7.19
N GLU A 24 -7.79 -8.48 6.17
CA GLU A 24 -7.27 -9.79 5.75
C GLU A 24 -6.48 -9.70 4.45
N VAL A 25 -7.04 -8.97 3.47
CA VAL A 25 -6.48 -8.85 2.12
C VAL A 25 -6.48 -7.40 1.67
N MET A 26 -5.38 -6.97 1.06
CA MET A 26 -5.25 -5.65 0.45
C MET A 26 -4.68 -5.80 -0.96
N ARG A 27 -5.44 -5.36 -1.95
CA ARG A 27 -5.04 -5.40 -3.37
C ARG A 27 -4.72 -3.98 -3.84
N VAL A 28 -3.53 -3.79 -4.38
CA VAL A 28 -3.04 -2.48 -4.82
C VAL A 28 -2.65 -2.56 -6.29
N SER A 29 -3.23 -1.69 -7.13
CA SER A 29 -2.81 -1.48 -8.51
C SER A 29 -2.36 -0.02 -8.66
N PRO A 30 -1.04 0.23 -8.52
CA PRO A 30 -0.51 1.58 -8.60
C PRO A 30 -0.31 2.00 -10.07
N HIS A 31 -0.84 3.15 -10.45
CA HIS A 31 -0.65 3.76 -11.78
C HIS A 31 0.61 4.62 -11.83
N VAL A 32 1.77 4.01 -11.56
CA VAL A 32 3.08 4.69 -11.48
C VAL A 32 4.11 3.90 -12.28
N ASP A 33 5.27 4.50 -12.56
CA ASP A 33 6.35 3.80 -13.26
C ASP A 33 6.92 2.64 -12.42
N TYR A 34 7.64 1.73 -13.06
CA TYR A 34 8.15 0.51 -12.40
C TYR A 34 9.05 0.80 -11.19
N ASN A 35 9.89 1.83 -11.24
CA ASN A 35 10.81 2.15 -10.15
C ASN A 35 10.05 2.74 -8.95
N GLU A 36 9.08 3.61 -9.22
CA GLU A 36 8.18 4.15 -8.21
C GLU A 36 7.30 3.06 -7.58
N LYS A 37 6.82 2.09 -8.40
CA LYS A 37 6.07 0.91 -7.93
C LYS A 37 6.88 0.12 -6.92
N MET A 38 8.16 -0.15 -7.21
CA MET A 38 9.03 -0.92 -6.32
C MET A 38 9.30 -0.18 -5.00
N ASN A 39 9.59 1.13 -5.07
CA ASN A 39 9.82 1.93 -3.87
C ASN A 39 8.57 1.96 -2.96
N MET A 40 7.40 2.16 -3.56
CA MET A 40 6.12 2.13 -2.86
C MET A 40 5.83 0.76 -2.23
N ALA A 41 6.02 -0.32 -2.98
CA ALA A 41 5.81 -1.68 -2.48
C ALA A 41 6.74 -1.96 -1.28
N ASN A 42 8.01 -1.56 -1.38
CA ASN A 42 8.98 -1.72 -0.30
C ASN A 42 8.54 -0.98 0.97
N GLU A 43 8.09 0.27 0.83
CA GLU A 43 7.64 1.10 1.95
C GLU A 43 6.38 0.55 2.64
N VAL A 44 5.42 0.03 1.85
CA VAL A 44 4.17 -0.54 2.36
C VAL A 44 4.39 -1.91 3.01
N LEU A 45 5.23 -2.77 2.41
CA LEU A 45 5.49 -4.11 2.93
C LEU A 45 6.24 -4.08 4.27
N HIS A 46 7.14 -3.12 4.47
CA HIS A 46 7.88 -2.95 5.72
C HIS A 46 7.14 -2.10 6.77
N PHE A 47 5.97 -1.56 6.45
CA PHE A 47 5.18 -0.80 7.41
C PHE A 47 4.55 -1.70 8.47
N ARG A 48 4.55 -1.25 9.73
CA ARG A 48 3.92 -1.96 10.85
C ARG A 48 2.39 -1.98 10.68
N ARG A 49 1.81 -3.17 10.67
CA ARG A 49 0.37 -3.39 10.42
C ARG A 49 -0.35 -3.67 11.74
N ALA A 50 -1.61 -3.26 11.82
CA ALA A 50 -2.51 -3.61 12.93
C ALA A 50 -2.91 -5.09 12.87
N SER A 51 -3.09 -5.63 11.67
CA SER A 51 -3.29 -7.06 11.41
C SER A 51 -1.99 -7.71 10.93
N PRO A 52 -1.37 -8.61 11.72
CA PRO A 52 -0.11 -9.26 11.34
C PRO A 52 -0.24 -10.21 10.14
N LYS A 53 -1.46 -10.68 9.88
CA LYS A 53 -1.76 -11.69 8.85
C LYS A 53 -2.22 -11.11 7.53
N VAL A 54 -2.26 -9.77 7.40
CA VAL A 54 -2.65 -9.11 6.16
C VAL A 54 -1.82 -9.60 4.98
N ASP A 55 -2.52 -10.10 3.97
CA ASP A 55 -1.97 -10.44 2.66
C ASP A 55 -2.06 -9.21 1.73
N ILE A 56 -0.90 -8.66 1.38
CA ILE A 56 -0.78 -7.49 0.49
C ILE A 56 -0.35 -7.97 -0.88
N ARG A 57 -1.15 -7.66 -1.90
CA ARG A 57 -0.88 -8.07 -3.28
C ARG A 57 -0.82 -6.84 -4.19
N PHE A 58 0.29 -6.71 -4.89
CA PHE A 58 0.49 -5.70 -5.93
C PHE A 58 0.19 -6.30 -7.30
N PHE A 59 -0.54 -5.58 -8.13
CA PHE A 59 -0.91 -5.98 -9.48
C PHE A 59 -0.63 -4.85 -10.47
N ASP A 60 -0.42 -5.22 -11.73
CA ASP A 60 -0.28 -4.28 -12.83
C ASP A 60 -1.62 -3.77 -13.36
#